data_AF-A0A6B9VL65-F1
#
_entry.id   AF-A0A6B9VL65-F1
#
_cell.length_a   1.000
_cell.length_b   1.000
_cell.length_c   1.000
_cell.angle_alpha   90.00
_cell.angle_beta   90.00
_cell.angle_gamma   90.00
#
_symmetry.space_group_name_H-M   'P 1'
#
loop_
_entity.id
_entity.type
_entity.pdbx_description
1 polymer ?
#
loop_
_entity_poly.entity_id
_entity_poly.type
_entity_poly.pdbx_seq_one_letter_code
_entity_poly.pdbx_strand_id
1 'polypeptide(L)'
;ATNGTCEGVFAKAVPFIMANSEKYMKAFYGDKTGKRTEEKEWYKKNRDKKAIGVKASQYCQQKFPKDKCKKVECTYHFYRLVDRANGVISDRLFEGVYDINIDKLLECQKEADAVPSSQGCKLSMTLKNCMEKKDKKKWRKFMKFLDDVSADNKYPDN
;
A
#
# COMPACT_ATOMS: atom_id res chain seq x y z
N ALA A 1 20.93 -16.39 -12.62
CA ALA A 1 20.95 -15.05 -11.99
C ALA A 1 20.75 -13.95 -13.02
N THR A 2 20.04 -12.86 -12.71
CA THR A 2 19.98 -11.62 -13.51
C THR A 2 21.14 -10.69 -13.10
N ASN A 3 21.44 -9.66 -13.89
CA ASN A 3 22.43 -8.62 -13.54
C ASN A 3 21.82 -7.48 -12.69
N GLY A 4 20.59 -7.65 -12.17
CA GLY A 4 19.89 -6.65 -11.37
C GLY A 4 19.27 -5.47 -12.15
N THR A 5 19.51 -5.34 -13.45
CA THR A 5 18.93 -4.25 -14.27
C THR A 5 17.52 -4.58 -14.76
N CYS A 6 16.72 -3.55 -15.06
CA CYS A 6 15.39 -3.72 -15.65
C CYS A 6 15.46 -4.55 -16.95
N GLU A 7 16.42 -4.26 -17.83
CA GLU A 7 16.64 -4.99 -19.08
C GLU A 7 16.96 -6.47 -18.83
N GLY A 8 17.91 -6.75 -17.93
CA GLY A 8 18.31 -8.12 -17.63
C GLY A 8 17.21 -8.95 -16.95
N VAL A 9 16.36 -8.32 -16.14
CA VAL A 9 15.15 -8.96 -15.59
C VAL A 9 14.12 -9.20 -16.68
N PHE A 10 13.82 -8.18 -17.49
CA PHE A 10 12.82 -8.24 -18.56
C PHE A 10 13.17 -9.31 -19.61
N ALA A 11 14.42 -9.32 -20.09
CA ALA A 11 14.90 -10.27 -21.08
C ALA A 11 14.75 -11.74 -20.62
N LYS A 12 14.82 -12.00 -19.31
CA LYS A 12 14.61 -13.36 -18.75
C LYS A 12 13.15 -13.69 -18.47
N ALA A 13 12.38 -12.72 -18.00
CA ALA A 13 10.99 -12.94 -17.60
C ALA A 13 10.02 -13.01 -18.78
N VAL A 14 10.22 -12.19 -19.81
CA VAL A 14 9.27 -12.04 -20.92
C VAL A 14 9.03 -13.34 -21.70
N PRO A 15 10.06 -14.12 -22.10
CA PRO A 15 9.81 -15.37 -22.82
C PRO A 15 8.92 -16.34 -22.01
N PHE A 16 9.16 -16.44 -20.70
CA PHE A 16 8.36 -17.27 -19.81
C PHE A 16 6.91 -16.76 -19.70
N ILE A 17 6.72 -15.45 -19.48
CA ILE A 17 5.40 -14.84 -19.37
C ILE A 17 4.63 -15.02 -20.68
N MET A 18 5.27 -14.81 -21.84
CA MET A 18 4.63 -14.95 -23.15
C MET A 18 4.21 -16.39 -23.43
N ALA A 19 5.09 -17.37 -23.16
CA ALA A 19 4.79 -18.79 -23.32
C ALA A 19 3.66 -19.28 -22.39
N ASN A 20 3.43 -18.60 -21.26
CA ASN A 20 2.44 -18.98 -20.25
C ASN A 20 1.35 -17.91 -20.02
N SER A 21 1.15 -16.99 -20.96
CA SER A 21 0.45 -15.72 -20.71
C SER A 21 -0.91 -15.86 -20.02
N GLU A 22 -1.72 -16.81 -20.45
CA GLU A 22 -3.05 -17.05 -19.88
C GLU A 22 -2.99 -17.63 -18.46
N LYS A 23 -2.15 -18.65 -18.23
CA LYS A 23 -1.93 -19.22 -16.89
C LYS A 23 -1.33 -18.19 -15.94
N TYR A 24 -0.39 -17.40 -16.45
CA TYR A 24 0.24 -16.32 -15.70
C TYR A 24 -0.79 -15.27 -15.29
N MET A 25 -1.57 -14.72 -16.23
CA MET A 25 -2.62 -13.76 -15.92
C MET A 25 -3.59 -14.31 -14.88
N LYS A 26 -4.09 -15.53 -15.08
CA LYS A 26 -5.02 -16.17 -14.14
C LYS A 26 -4.43 -16.33 -12.74
N ALA A 27 -3.18 -16.81 -12.63
CA ALA A 27 -2.52 -17.03 -11.34
C ALA A 27 -2.35 -15.72 -10.53
N PHE A 28 -2.23 -14.59 -11.21
CA PHE A 28 -2.08 -13.27 -10.60
C PHE A 28 -3.37 -12.41 -10.69
N TYR A 29 -4.55 -13.06 -10.82
CA TYR A 29 -5.87 -12.40 -10.86
C TYR A 29 -6.06 -11.37 -11.98
N GLY A 30 -5.25 -11.45 -13.03
CA GLY A 30 -5.38 -10.67 -14.25
C GLY A 30 -6.42 -11.25 -15.22
N ASP A 31 -6.88 -10.44 -16.16
CA ASP A 31 -7.86 -10.80 -17.17
C ASP A 31 -7.53 -10.05 -18.47
N LYS A 32 -7.38 -10.78 -19.59
CA LYS A 32 -7.09 -10.21 -20.92
C LYS A 32 -8.14 -9.18 -21.36
N THR A 33 -9.37 -9.30 -20.87
CA THR A 33 -10.47 -8.38 -21.22
C THR A 33 -10.47 -7.10 -20.39
N GLY A 34 -9.62 -7.01 -19.35
CA GLY A 34 -9.61 -5.90 -18.40
C GLY A 34 -10.86 -5.81 -17.51
N LYS A 35 -11.82 -6.74 -17.64
CA LYS A 35 -13.09 -6.73 -16.89
C LYS A 35 -12.93 -7.15 -15.44
N ARG A 36 -11.82 -7.84 -15.11
CA ARG A 36 -11.45 -8.29 -13.75
C ARG A 36 -12.51 -9.20 -13.15
N THR A 37 -13.05 -10.13 -13.94
CA THR A 37 -14.23 -10.92 -13.57
C THR A 37 -13.95 -11.85 -12.39
N GLU A 38 -12.84 -12.61 -12.43
CA GLU A 38 -12.46 -13.51 -11.33
C GLU A 38 -12.13 -12.73 -10.04
N GLU A 39 -11.46 -11.58 -10.15
CA GLU A 39 -11.18 -10.71 -9.00
C GLU A 39 -12.48 -10.19 -8.36
N LYS A 40 -13.44 -9.71 -9.16
CA LYS A 40 -14.75 -9.25 -8.67
C LYS A 40 -15.52 -10.37 -7.98
N GLU A 41 -15.52 -11.59 -8.54
CA GLU A 41 -16.14 -12.75 -7.89
C GLU A 41 -15.45 -13.14 -6.59
N TRP A 42 -14.12 -13.02 -6.53
CA TRP A 42 -13.38 -13.26 -5.30
C TRP A 42 -13.78 -12.26 -4.20
N TYR A 43 -13.89 -10.96 -4.50
CA TYR A 43 -14.35 -9.96 -3.53
C TYR A 43 -15.81 -10.16 -3.10
N LYS A 44 -16.70 -10.64 -3.98
CA LYS A 44 -18.08 -11.00 -3.61
C LYS A 44 -18.14 -12.09 -2.55
N LYS A 45 -17.22 -13.06 -2.62
CA LYS A 45 -17.07 -14.18 -1.67
C LYS A 45 -16.28 -13.80 -0.41
N ASN A 46 -15.40 -12.81 -0.49
CA ASN A 46 -14.54 -12.35 0.60
C ASN A 46 -14.93 -10.94 1.06
N ARG A 47 -16.18 -10.79 1.52
CA ARG A 47 -16.76 -9.50 1.93
C ARG A 47 -16.05 -8.86 3.14
N ASP A 48 -15.23 -9.64 3.85
CA ASP A 48 -14.40 -9.14 4.94
C ASP A 48 -13.16 -8.38 4.46
N LYS A 49 -12.89 -8.32 3.14
CA LYS A 49 -11.76 -7.62 2.50
C LYS A 49 -12.19 -6.28 1.90
N LYS A 50 -11.24 -5.36 1.71
CA LYS A 50 -11.50 -4.06 1.07
C LYS A 50 -11.86 -4.26 -0.40
N ALA A 51 -13.12 -4.03 -0.76
CA ALA A 51 -13.57 -4.13 -2.14
C ALA A 51 -12.92 -3.07 -3.06
N ILE A 52 -12.97 -3.35 -4.37
CA ILE A 52 -12.66 -2.38 -5.43
C ILE A 52 -13.65 -1.21 -5.34
N GLY A 53 -13.21 0.03 -5.57
CA GLY A 53 -14.01 1.24 -5.45
C GLY A 53 -14.13 1.80 -4.03
N VAL A 54 -13.68 1.06 -3.01
CA VAL A 54 -13.78 1.49 -1.61
C VAL A 54 -12.44 2.03 -1.13
N LYS A 55 -12.43 3.27 -0.60
CA LYS A 55 -11.24 3.86 0.02
C LYS A 55 -10.77 3.05 1.23
N ALA A 56 -9.46 2.97 1.44
CA ALA A 56 -8.88 2.26 2.57
C ALA A 56 -9.35 2.86 3.91
N SER A 57 -9.41 4.20 4.01
CA SER A 57 -9.89 4.88 5.22
C SER A 57 -11.32 4.46 5.58
N GLN A 58 -12.22 4.43 4.60
CA GLN A 58 -13.62 4.04 4.76
C GLN A 58 -13.73 2.59 5.23
N TYR A 59 -13.05 1.66 4.55
CA TYR A 59 -13.07 0.25 4.93
C TYR A 59 -12.51 0.02 6.34
N CYS A 60 -11.36 0.63 6.67
CA CYS A 60 -10.74 0.47 7.99
C CYS A 60 -11.58 1.11 9.10
N GLN A 61 -12.26 2.23 8.82
CA GLN A 61 -13.18 2.85 9.76
C GLN A 61 -14.39 1.97 10.07
N GLN A 62 -14.94 1.30 9.06
CA GLN A 62 -16.04 0.34 9.22
C GLN A 62 -15.59 -0.93 9.95
N LYS A 63 -14.39 -1.44 9.65
CA LYS A 63 -13.86 -2.67 10.24
C LYS A 63 -13.47 -2.51 11.71
N PHE A 64 -12.98 -1.34 12.10
CA PHE A 64 -12.48 -1.08 13.46
C PHE A 64 -13.13 0.14 14.11
N PRO A 65 -14.47 0.24 14.23
CA PRO A 65 -15.18 1.49 14.52
C PRO A 65 -14.77 2.18 15.82
N LYS A 66 -14.35 1.41 16.84
CA LYS A 66 -13.95 1.93 18.16
C LYS A 66 -12.44 1.88 18.43
N ASP A 67 -11.65 1.18 17.61
CA ASP A 67 -10.22 0.98 17.85
C ASP A 67 -9.38 1.90 16.96
N LYS A 68 -8.99 3.06 17.50
CA LYS A 68 -8.20 4.06 16.78
C LYS A 68 -6.86 3.52 16.31
N CYS A 69 -6.22 2.65 17.10
CA CYS A 69 -4.89 2.14 16.80
C CYS A 69 -4.96 1.19 15.60
N LYS A 70 -5.89 0.22 15.64
CA LYS A 70 -6.13 -0.70 14.51
C LYS A 70 -6.64 -0.01 13.26
N LYS A 71 -7.42 1.07 13.38
CA LYS A 71 -7.81 1.90 12.20
C LYS A 71 -6.58 2.44 11.48
N VAL A 72 -5.62 3.00 12.22
CA VAL A 72 -4.41 3.60 11.64
C VAL A 72 -3.52 2.52 11.03
N GLU A 73 -3.28 1.41 11.74
CA GLU A 73 -2.54 0.25 11.21
C GLU A 73 -3.16 -0.31 9.94
N CYS A 74 -4.46 -0.60 9.96
CA CYS A 74 -5.20 -1.07 8.77
C CYS A 74 -5.02 -0.12 7.58
N THR A 75 -5.14 1.18 7.82
CA THR A 75 -5.02 2.20 6.79
C THR A 75 -3.58 2.22 6.22
N TYR A 76 -2.57 2.19 7.08
CA TYR A 76 -1.16 2.26 6.70
C TYR A 76 -0.71 1.00 5.96
N HIS A 77 -1.31 -0.14 6.28
CA HIS A 77 -1.10 -1.38 5.57
C HIS A 77 -1.58 -1.30 4.11
N PHE A 78 -2.78 -0.76 3.87
CA PHE A 78 -3.28 -0.54 2.50
C PHE A 78 -2.48 0.51 1.75
N TYR A 79 -2.02 1.54 2.46
CA TYR A 79 -1.12 2.53 1.89
C TYR A 79 0.31 2.05 1.76
N ARG A 80 0.64 0.80 2.11
CA ARG A 80 2.02 0.27 2.03
C ARG A 80 3.06 1.21 2.66
N LEU A 81 2.73 1.73 3.83
CA LEU A 81 3.67 2.41 4.73
C LEU A 81 4.28 1.43 5.74
N VAL A 82 3.51 0.38 6.04
CA VAL A 82 3.91 -0.75 6.88
C VAL A 82 3.53 -2.06 6.19
N ASP A 83 4.32 -3.11 6.38
CA ASP A 83 4.09 -4.41 5.78
C ASP A 83 3.12 -5.29 6.61
N ARG A 84 3.04 -6.60 6.31
CA ARG A 84 2.19 -7.55 7.05
C ARG A 84 2.80 -7.99 8.39
N ALA A 85 4.10 -7.84 8.56
CA ALA A 85 4.85 -8.16 9.77
C ALA A 85 4.99 -6.95 10.71
N ASN A 86 4.35 -5.83 10.37
CA ASN A 86 4.49 -4.54 11.05
C ASN A 86 5.92 -3.99 10.99
N GLY A 87 6.64 -4.20 9.87
CA GLY A 87 7.85 -3.44 9.55
C GLY A 87 7.52 -2.20 8.74
N VAL A 88 8.32 -1.14 8.87
CA VAL A 88 8.23 0.02 7.97
C VAL A 88 8.69 -0.38 6.56
N ILE A 89 7.95 0.08 5.55
CA ILE A 89 8.35 -0.02 4.14
C ILE A 89 9.10 1.27 3.77
N SER A 90 10.43 1.21 3.79
CA SER A 90 11.33 2.35 3.55
C SER A 90 11.89 2.42 2.13
N ASP A 91 11.82 1.31 1.38
CA ASP A 91 12.28 1.17 0.00
C ASP A 91 11.29 1.74 -1.04
N ARG A 92 10.15 2.24 -0.58
CA ARG A 92 9.17 2.87 -1.46
C ARG A 92 9.63 4.27 -1.85
N LEU A 93 9.81 4.47 -3.16
CA LEU A 93 10.17 5.75 -3.76
C LEU A 93 9.03 6.76 -3.58
N PHE A 94 9.06 7.50 -2.47
CA PHE A 94 8.16 8.64 -2.25
C PHE A 94 8.74 9.96 -2.76
N GLU A 95 10.05 10.00 -2.98
CA GLU A 95 10.79 11.17 -3.45
C GLU A 95 10.40 11.53 -4.89
N GLY A 96 10.19 12.83 -5.15
CA GLY A 96 9.86 13.36 -6.47
C GLY A 96 8.44 13.08 -6.97
N VAL A 97 7.72 12.11 -6.39
CA VAL A 97 6.34 11.76 -6.78
C VAL A 97 5.29 12.39 -5.87
N TYR A 98 5.60 12.57 -4.59
CA TYR A 98 4.66 13.09 -3.61
C TYR A 98 5.17 14.35 -2.92
N ASP A 99 4.26 15.28 -2.62
CA ASP A 99 4.56 16.47 -1.81
C ASP A 99 4.64 16.09 -0.32
N ILE A 100 5.72 15.41 0.04
CA ILE A 100 6.10 15.00 1.40
C ILE A 100 7.56 15.39 1.67
N ASN A 101 7.91 15.63 2.93
CA ASN A 101 9.30 15.82 3.33
C ASN A 101 9.92 14.45 3.65
N ILE A 102 10.81 13.98 2.78
CA ILE A 102 11.42 12.64 2.87
C ILE A 102 12.35 12.51 4.07
N ASP A 103 13.17 13.53 4.38
CA ASP A 103 14.07 13.48 5.54
C ASP A 103 13.29 13.29 6.85
N LYS A 104 12.20 14.05 7.02
CA LYS A 104 11.30 13.91 8.17
C LYS A 104 10.61 12.56 8.19
N LEU A 105 10.22 12.04 7.02
CA LEU A 105 9.61 10.71 6.93
C LEU A 105 10.61 9.63 7.37
N LEU A 106 11.85 9.66 6.88
CA LEU A 106 12.90 8.71 7.26
C LEU A 106 13.21 8.77 8.76
N GLU A 107 13.27 9.96 9.35
CA GLU A 107 13.41 10.11 10.81
C GLU A 107 12.25 9.47 11.57
N CYS A 108 11.01 9.75 11.14
CA CYS A 108 9.82 9.18 11.78
C CYS A 108 9.69 7.66 11.57
N GLN A 109 10.18 7.15 10.43
CA GLN A 109 10.24 5.73 10.14
C GLN A 109 11.24 5.03 11.08
N LYS A 110 12.43 5.59 11.29
CA LYS A 110 13.38 5.09 12.30
C LYS A 110 12.80 5.08 13.72
N GLU A 111 12.07 6.13 14.10
CA GLU A 111 11.39 6.18 15.40
C GLU A 111 10.31 5.09 15.51
N ALA A 112 9.56 4.86 14.43
CA ALA A 112 8.53 3.83 14.37
C ALA A 112 9.13 2.42 14.42
N ASP A 113 10.24 2.16 13.72
CA ASP A 113 10.94 0.86 13.70
C ASP A 113 11.52 0.47 15.06
N ALA A 114 11.78 1.43 15.94
CA ALA A 114 12.18 1.16 17.32
C ALA A 114 11.03 0.58 18.18
N VAL A 115 9.78 0.63 17.71
CA VAL A 115 8.64 0.02 18.38
C VAL A 115 8.70 -1.50 18.15
N PRO A 116 8.70 -2.34 19.22
CA PRO A 116 8.71 -3.78 19.05
C PRO A 116 7.50 -4.27 18.23
N SER A 117 7.73 -5.18 17.29
CA SER A 117 6.67 -5.74 16.41
C SER A 117 5.51 -6.39 17.18
N SER A 118 5.78 -6.90 18.39
CA SER A 118 4.76 -7.41 19.33
C SER A 118 3.77 -6.35 19.81
N GLN A 119 4.08 -5.06 19.65
CA GLN A 119 3.19 -3.95 20.01
C GLN A 119 2.23 -3.55 18.88
N GLY A 120 2.18 -4.32 17.79
CA GLY A 120 1.15 -4.25 16.76
C GLY A 120 0.99 -2.86 16.16
N CYS A 121 -0.23 -2.33 16.23
CA CYS A 121 -0.63 -1.05 15.66
C CYS A 121 0.11 0.19 16.20
N LYS A 122 0.88 0.07 17.30
CA LYS A 122 1.62 1.20 17.87
C LYS A 122 2.67 1.77 16.91
N LEU A 123 3.31 0.93 16.10
CA LEU A 123 4.28 1.40 15.10
C LEU A 123 3.65 2.41 14.13
N SER A 124 2.46 2.08 13.60
CA SER A 124 1.74 2.99 12.70
C SER A 124 1.29 4.28 13.41
N MET A 125 0.93 4.19 14.70
CA MET A 125 0.62 5.36 15.52
C MET A 125 1.84 6.24 15.77
N THR A 126 3.01 5.66 16.04
CA THR A 126 4.28 6.38 16.22
C THR A 126 4.63 7.14 14.94
N LEU A 127 4.61 6.48 13.79
CA LEU A 127 4.83 7.11 12.49
C LEU A 127 3.85 8.27 12.25
N LYS A 128 2.55 8.04 12.50
CA LYS A 128 1.51 9.06 12.36
C LYS A 128 1.80 10.29 13.23
N ASN A 129 2.05 10.07 14.52
CA ASN A 129 2.22 11.14 15.49
C ASN A 129 3.50 11.93 15.23
N CYS A 130 4.60 11.26 14.87
CA CYS A 130 5.84 11.91 14.51
C CYS A 130 5.66 12.82 13.29
N MET A 131 5.03 12.32 12.21
CA MET A 131 4.79 13.13 11.01
C MET A 131 3.80 14.26 11.24
N GLU A 132 2.73 14.05 12.03
CA GLU A 132 1.82 15.13 12.41
C GLU A 132 2.48 16.20 13.27
N LYS A 133 3.52 15.86 14.04
CA LYS A 133 4.32 16.82 14.82
C LYS A 133 5.31 17.59 13.94
N LYS A 134 6.04 16.90 13.05
CA LYS A 134 7.11 17.50 12.24
C LYS A 134 6.62 18.19 10.96
N ASP A 135 5.55 17.69 10.33
CA ASP A 135 5.02 18.22 9.08
C ASP A 135 3.54 17.87 8.84
N LYS A 136 2.67 18.36 9.74
CA LYS A 136 1.24 18.08 9.70
C LYS A 136 0.58 18.35 8.35
N LYS A 137 0.95 19.46 7.70
CA LYS A 137 0.32 19.92 6.46
C LYS A 137 0.64 18.97 5.30
N LYS A 138 1.94 18.72 5.05
CA LYS A 138 2.35 17.81 3.98
C LYS A 138 1.92 16.38 4.25
N TRP A 139 2.01 15.93 5.51
CA TRP A 139 1.55 14.59 5.90
C TRP A 139 0.07 14.39 5.59
N ARG A 140 -0.80 15.32 5.98
CA ARG A 140 -2.24 15.20 5.69
C ARG A 140 -2.54 15.20 4.19
N LYS A 141 -1.83 16.01 3.40
CA LYS A 141 -1.96 16.03 1.94
C LYS A 141 -1.55 14.68 1.33
N PHE A 142 -0.42 14.14 1.75
CA PHE A 142 0.07 12.82 1.32
C PHE A 142 -0.91 11.70 1.68
N MET A 143 -1.37 11.67 2.94
CA MET A 143 -2.35 10.68 3.40
C MET A 143 -3.67 10.76 2.63
N LYS A 144 -4.14 11.97 2.31
CA LYS A 144 -5.35 12.17 1.48
C LYS A 144 -5.13 11.65 0.06
N PHE A 145 -3.99 11.95 -0.55
CA PHE A 145 -3.65 11.44 -1.88
C PHE A 145 -3.68 9.89 -1.90
N LEU A 146 -3.02 9.25 -0.94
CA LEU A 146 -2.99 7.80 -0.82
C LEU A 146 -4.40 7.20 -0.64
N ASP A 147 -5.26 7.88 0.12
CA ASP A 147 -6.64 7.46 0.30
C ASP A 147 -7.46 7.55 -0.98
N ASP A 148 -7.30 8.66 -1.71
CA ASP A 148 -8.02 8.89 -2.96
C ASP A 148 -7.65 7.83 -4.02
N VAL A 149 -6.36 7.48 -4.16
CA VAL A 149 -5.94 6.42 -5.09
C VAL A 149 -6.26 5.01 -4.59
N SER A 150 -6.50 4.80 -3.30
CA SER A 150 -6.76 3.47 -2.73
C SER A 150 -8.12 2.86 -3.11
N ALA A 151 -9.06 3.67 -3.62
CA ALA A 151 -10.36 3.19 -4.06
C ALA A 151 -10.23 2.28 -5.28
N ASP A 152 -9.61 2.78 -6.36
CA ASP A 152 -9.59 2.12 -7.67
C ASP A 152 -8.18 1.86 -8.21
N ASN A 153 -7.13 2.21 -7.44
CA ASN A 153 -5.72 2.18 -7.88
C ASN A 153 -5.48 2.99 -9.17
N LYS A 154 -6.34 3.98 -9.43
CA LYS A 154 -6.19 4.96 -10.52
C LYS A 154 -5.71 6.27 -9.93
N TYR A 155 -4.76 6.91 -10.60
CA TYR A 155 -4.36 8.27 -10.26
C TYR A 155 -5.53 9.21 -10.63
N PRO A 156 -5.84 10.23 -9.81
CA PRO A 156 -6.75 11.28 -10.24
C PRO A 156 -6.18 11.96 -11.48
N ASP A 157 -7.05 12.24 -12.46
CA ASP A 157 -6.67 13.04 -13.62
C ASP A 157 -6.29 14.44 -13.11
N ASN A 158 -5.06 14.87 -13.43
CA ASN A 158 -4.53 16.19 -13.06
C ASN A 158 -5.16 17.31 -13.89
#